data_AF-A0A177TZJ1-F1
#
_entry.id   AF-A0A177TZJ1-F1
#
_cell.length_a   1.000
_cell.length_b   1.000
_cell.length_c   1.000
_cell.angle_alpha   90.00
_cell.angle_beta   90.00
_cell.angle_gamma   90.00
#
_symmetry.space_group_name_H-M   'P 1'
#
loop_
_entity.id
_entity.type
_entity.pdbx_description
1 polymer ?
#
loop_
_entity_poly.entity_id
_entity_poly.type
_entity_poly.pdbx_seq_one_letter_code
_entity_poly.pdbx_strand_id
1 'polypeptide(L)'
;MALARRSLTVRLAETISQYWHLGFTSFGGPGVHVVILKKRFVEELQWVDMTTFLDLFTLGHSLPGPGSTQLAFSIALVRNGTLSGLLAFLCWSLPGALGMAVLGVGVRHLPDELPKSVLALLSGVNAAAVGLIALAAYQLSLNCITDRLTRLVLVASASFGICYHPPWMYPILIVTGGLVTLSFDHRHLALTPIQKAFHKRSERAKRNAQRSSAPSPTPGTDAITPDIEHTALPKHTDPNGVRPDSPGNMSTKNGTSTQQRHLGSSASLATPTAEESSQSPTGPISGPLSPPGSPIIRPAADGRVGQDQDEAETEDKFMVLPYKAALALFFFFIVFVVTILVVRANLDLVPRSFALFTNMVIAGLIIFGGGPVVIPLLRAYVVQTGWITDRDFLIGFAILQAFPGPNFNFAAFCGVLAVNTNPALGAILGWLGIFSPGIILKLALLPVYSKFRQQQSVRSTLRGLNAAASGLVFSATYQLFIVGYIYQSATGLRDQKTMSGPLTSDPFWTVVVASSFVGSQFFSSPPWLNIAGGAVAGLAWYRVQKS
;
A
#
# COMPACT_ATOMS: atom_id res chain seq x y z
N MET A 1 21.15 -21.22 -6.49
CA MET A 1 21.16 -22.28 -7.55
C MET A 1 20.19 -23.47 -7.41
N ALA A 2 20.13 -24.21 -6.29
CA ALA A 2 19.57 -25.59 -6.26
C ALA A 2 18.16 -25.80 -6.90
N LEU A 3 17.22 -24.87 -6.71
CA LEU A 3 15.86 -24.96 -7.27
C LEU A 3 15.81 -24.87 -8.81
N ALA A 4 16.73 -24.14 -9.42
CA ALA A 4 16.81 -23.99 -10.88
C ALA A 4 17.24 -25.30 -11.58
N ARG A 5 17.86 -26.24 -10.85
CA ARG A 5 18.23 -27.57 -11.36
C ARG A 5 17.04 -28.55 -11.40
N ARG A 6 15.88 -28.22 -10.81
CA ARG A 6 14.66 -29.03 -10.95
C ARG A 6 14.06 -28.83 -12.34
N SER A 7 13.63 -29.92 -12.99
CA SER A 7 12.94 -29.85 -14.28
C SER A 7 11.66 -29.02 -14.19
N LEU A 8 11.27 -28.39 -15.30
CA LEU A 8 10.09 -27.53 -15.34
C LEU A 8 8.82 -28.29 -14.92
N THR A 9 8.65 -29.53 -15.39
CA THR A 9 7.51 -30.39 -15.05
C THR A 9 7.39 -30.63 -13.54
N VAL A 10 8.50 -30.90 -12.85
CA VAL A 10 8.50 -31.08 -11.38
C VAL A 10 8.12 -29.79 -10.66
N ARG A 11 8.60 -28.63 -11.12
CA ARG A 11 8.26 -27.32 -10.55
C ARG A 11 6.78 -26.97 -10.74
N LEU A 12 6.22 -27.24 -11.92
CA LEU A 12 4.81 -27.02 -12.20
C LEU A 12 3.91 -27.98 -11.40
N ALA A 13 4.30 -29.25 -11.27
CA ALA A 13 3.58 -30.24 -10.46
C ALA A 13 3.62 -29.91 -8.96
N GLU A 14 4.78 -29.50 -8.43
CA GLU A 14 4.93 -28.98 -7.05
C GLU A 14 4.00 -27.77 -6.82
N THR A 15 3.90 -26.87 -7.79
CA THR A 15 2.98 -25.73 -7.71
C THR A 15 1.50 -26.13 -7.77
N ILE A 16 1.07 -27.00 -8.69
CA ILE A 16 -0.32 -27.50 -8.73
C ILE A 16 -0.66 -28.16 -7.38
N SER A 17 0.19 -29.09 -6.91
CA SER A 17 0.00 -29.83 -5.67
C SER A 17 -0.26 -28.93 -4.46
N GLN A 18 0.42 -27.78 -4.36
CA GLN A 18 0.26 -26.85 -3.24
C GLN A 18 -0.81 -25.76 -3.45
N TYR A 19 -1.27 -25.49 -4.68
CA TYR A 19 -2.23 -24.42 -4.96
C TYR A 19 -3.64 -24.88 -5.34
N TRP A 20 -3.83 -26.10 -5.88
CA TRP A 20 -5.12 -26.53 -6.46
C TRP A 20 -6.30 -26.41 -5.49
N HIS A 21 -6.09 -26.78 -4.22
CA HIS A 21 -7.12 -26.76 -3.18
C HIS A 21 -7.41 -25.36 -2.66
N LEU A 22 -6.43 -24.44 -2.72
CA LEU A 22 -6.56 -23.09 -2.17
C LEU A 22 -7.65 -22.28 -2.88
N GLY A 23 -7.88 -22.51 -4.17
CA GLY A 23 -8.99 -21.90 -4.92
C GLY A 23 -10.39 -22.37 -4.50
N PHE A 24 -10.48 -23.47 -3.73
CA PHE A 24 -11.72 -24.00 -3.15
C PHE A 24 -11.85 -23.75 -1.64
N THR A 25 -10.74 -23.57 -0.92
CA THR A 25 -10.72 -23.47 0.56
C THR A 25 -10.37 -22.09 1.12
N SER A 26 -9.87 -21.16 0.31
CA SER A 26 -9.51 -19.80 0.77
C SER A 26 -10.74 -18.91 0.91
N PHE A 27 -11.54 -19.13 1.94
CA PHE A 27 -12.67 -18.25 2.31
C PHE A 27 -12.21 -17.07 3.18
N GLY A 28 -13.09 -16.09 3.38
CA GLY A 28 -12.88 -14.99 4.33
C GLY A 28 -12.11 -13.78 3.78
N GLY A 29 -11.76 -13.78 2.49
CA GLY A 29 -11.27 -12.58 1.82
C GLY A 29 -9.82 -12.19 2.18
N PRO A 30 -9.35 -11.01 1.71
CA PRO A 30 -7.91 -10.74 1.57
C PRO A 30 -7.07 -10.83 2.84
N GLY A 31 -7.58 -10.41 4.00
CA GLY A 31 -6.86 -10.54 5.26
C GLY A 31 -6.63 -12.01 5.64
N VAL A 32 -7.68 -12.83 5.55
CA VAL A 32 -7.61 -14.28 5.80
C VAL A 32 -6.71 -14.95 4.76
N HIS A 33 -6.76 -14.53 3.49
CA HIS A 33 -5.88 -15.05 2.44
C HIS A 33 -4.40 -14.81 2.78
N VAL A 34 -4.02 -13.65 3.32
CA VAL A 34 -2.63 -13.38 3.73
C VAL A 34 -2.21 -14.29 4.88
N VAL A 35 -3.11 -14.55 5.85
CA VAL A 35 -2.84 -15.51 6.94
C VAL A 35 -2.68 -16.94 6.42
N ILE A 36 -3.56 -17.39 5.51
CA ILE A 36 -3.46 -18.71 4.85
C ILE A 36 -2.14 -18.85 4.09
N LEU A 37 -1.78 -17.83 3.29
CA LEU A 37 -0.55 -17.84 2.50
C LEU A 37 0.71 -17.79 3.39
N LYS A 38 0.69 -17.03 4.50
CA LYS A 38 1.76 -17.03 5.50
C LYS A 38 1.93 -18.42 6.12
N LYS A 39 0.84 -18.98 6.67
CA LYS A 39 0.87 -20.30 7.31
C LYS A 39 1.35 -21.37 6.33
N ARG A 40 0.83 -21.39 5.10
CA ARG A 40 1.20 -22.42 4.13
C ARG A 40 2.62 -22.27 3.59
N PHE A 41 3.02 -21.08 3.16
CA PHE A 41 4.26 -20.89 2.38
C PHE A 41 5.45 -20.34 3.18
N VAL A 42 5.22 -19.73 4.34
CA VAL A 42 6.28 -19.40 5.30
C VAL A 42 6.40 -20.53 6.32
N GLU A 43 5.33 -20.81 7.09
CA GLU A 43 5.44 -21.64 8.31
C GLU A 43 5.50 -23.15 8.01
N GLU A 44 4.57 -23.68 7.21
CA GLU A 44 4.47 -25.12 6.91
C GLU A 44 5.46 -25.59 5.84
N LEU A 45 5.52 -24.91 4.68
CA LEU A 45 6.33 -25.36 3.54
C LEU A 45 7.71 -24.69 3.44
N GLN A 46 7.97 -23.61 4.18
CA GLN A 46 9.25 -22.86 4.17
C GLN A 46 9.73 -22.52 2.74
N TRP A 47 8.80 -22.11 1.86
CA TRP A 47 9.09 -21.72 0.47
C TRP A 47 9.74 -20.34 0.37
N VAL A 48 9.37 -19.43 1.28
CA VAL A 48 9.91 -18.07 1.42
C VAL A 48 10.07 -17.76 2.90
N ASP A 49 11.13 -17.03 3.27
CA ASP A 49 11.30 -16.52 4.63
C ASP A 49 10.34 -15.34 4.91
N MET A 50 10.14 -15.00 6.19
CA MET A 50 9.19 -13.95 6.60
C MET A 50 9.54 -12.58 6.00
N THR A 51 10.83 -12.27 5.83
CA THR A 51 11.30 -11.04 5.17
C THR A 51 10.88 -11.00 3.71
N THR A 52 11.13 -12.08 2.96
CA THR A 52 10.68 -12.23 1.57
C THR A 52 9.16 -12.15 1.47
N PHE A 53 8.42 -12.79 2.38
CA PHE A 53 6.97 -12.74 2.42
C PHE A 53 6.45 -11.31 2.60
N LEU A 54 7.01 -10.54 3.55
CA LEU A 54 6.67 -9.14 3.78
C LEU A 54 7.04 -8.23 2.59
N ASP A 55 8.16 -8.50 1.92
CA ASP A 55 8.56 -7.77 0.70
C ASP A 55 7.59 -8.02 -0.46
N LEU A 56 7.21 -9.28 -0.70
CA LEU A 56 6.23 -9.64 -1.74
C LEU A 56 4.82 -9.12 -1.44
N PHE A 57 4.45 -9.08 -0.16
CA PHE A 57 3.20 -8.49 0.33
C PHE A 57 3.20 -6.96 0.18
N THR A 58 4.27 -6.27 0.56
CA THR A 58 4.43 -4.82 0.40
C THR A 58 4.39 -4.42 -1.07
N LEU A 59 5.09 -5.16 -1.94
CA LEU A 59 4.98 -5.02 -3.39
C LEU A 59 3.58 -5.40 -3.91
N GLY A 60 2.84 -6.25 -3.20
CA GLY A 60 1.44 -6.60 -3.46
C GLY A 60 0.46 -5.47 -3.20
N HIS A 61 0.77 -4.60 -2.23
CA HIS A 61 -0.01 -3.41 -1.90
C HIS A 61 0.48 -2.13 -2.61
N SER A 62 1.68 -2.18 -3.21
CA SER A 62 2.28 -1.07 -3.97
C SER A 62 1.87 -1.04 -5.45
N LEU A 63 1.32 -2.12 -6.00
CA LEU A 63 0.97 -2.23 -7.43
C LEU A 63 -0.53 -2.47 -7.62
N PRO A 64 -1.15 -1.93 -8.68
CA PRO A 64 -2.57 -2.11 -8.94
C PRO A 64 -2.93 -3.57 -9.20
N GLY A 65 -4.06 -4.00 -8.65
CA GLY A 65 -4.59 -5.35 -8.69
C GLY A 65 -4.86 -5.95 -7.29
N PRO A 66 -5.37 -7.19 -7.22
CA PRO A 66 -5.77 -7.82 -5.97
C PRO A 66 -4.54 -8.29 -5.16
N GLY A 67 -4.18 -7.53 -4.11
CA GLY A 67 -2.96 -7.75 -3.32
C GLY A 67 -2.71 -9.19 -2.84
N SER A 68 -3.74 -9.89 -2.33
CA SER A 68 -3.60 -11.30 -1.90
C SER A 68 -3.41 -12.27 -3.06
N THR A 69 -3.92 -11.96 -4.27
CA THR A 69 -3.64 -12.75 -5.48
C THR A 69 -2.25 -12.44 -6.02
N GLN A 70 -1.83 -11.18 -6.01
CA GLN A 70 -0.45 -10.82 -6.33
C GLN A 70 0.54 -11.50 -5.39
N LEU A 71 0.23 -11.63 -4.09
CA LEU A 71 1.06 -12.35 -3.12
C LEU A 71 1.14 -13.85 -3.46
N ALA A 72 -0.01 -14.53 -3.64
CA ALA A 72 -0.08 -15.93 -4.04
C ALA A 72 0.72 -16.20 -5.34
N PHE A 73 0.52 -15.36 -6.36
CA PHE A 73 1.26 -15.37 -7.62
C PHE A 73 2.77 -15.20 -7.41
N SER A 74 3.18 -14.22 -6.58
CA SER A 74 4.60 -13.88 -6.39
C SER A 74 5.36 -14.95 -5.64
N ILE A 75 4.74 -15.61 -4.64
CA ILE A 75 5.36 -16.72 -3.91
C ILE A 75 5.70 -17.86 -4.89
N ALA A 76 4.75 -18.26 -5.74
CA ALA A 76 4.99 -19.30 -6.74
C ALA A 76 5.97 -18.88 -7.85
N LEU A 77 5.97 -17.61 -8.26
CA LEU A 77 6.95 -17.06 -9.21
C LEU A 77 8.37 -17.09 -8.62
N VAL A 78 8.56 -16.53 -7.43
CA VAL A 78 9.87 -16.47 -6.77
C VAL A 78 10.46 -17.85 -6.55
N ARG A 79 9.62 -18.80 -6.10
CA ARG A 79 10.01 -20.19 -5.83
C ARG A 79 10.27 -21.01 -7.09
N ASN A 80 9.31 -21.04 -8.03
CA ASN A 80 9.26 -22.00 -9.14
C ASN A 80 9.19 -21.34 -10.54
N GLY A 81 9.33 -20.02 -10.65
CA GLY A 81 9.47 -19.24 -11.90
C GLY A 81 8.13 -18.78 -12.52
N THR A 82 8.22 -17.90 -13.52
CA THR A 82 7.08 -17.23 -14.21
C THR A 82 5.88 -18.14 -14.53
N LEU A 83 6.11 -19.29 -15.16
CA LEU A 83 5.04 -20.23 -15.53
C LEU A 83 4.32 -20.80 -14.30
N SER A 84 5.05 -21.02 -13.21
CA SER A 84 4.50 -21.47 -11.92
C SER A 84 3.72 -20.35 -11.23
N GLY A 85 4.16 -19.09 -11.36
CA GLY A 85 3.36 -17.93 -10.93
C GLY A 85 2.00 -17.88 -11.63
N LEU A 86 2.00 -17.99 -12.97
CA LEU A 86 0.76 -18.03 -13.76
C LEU A 86 -0.13 -19.23 -13.39
N LEU A 87 0.45 -20.42 -13.26
CA LEU A 87 -0.27 -21.64 -12.90
C LEU A 87 -0.86 -21.60 -11.48
N ALA A 88 -0.14 -21.00 -10.53
CA ALA A 88 -0.64 -20.70 -9.19
C ALA A 88 -1.83 -19.73 -9.23
N PHE A 89 -1.77 -18.68 -10.06
CA PHE A 89 -2.91 -17.79 -10.28
C PHE A 89 -4.13 -18.52 -10.86
N LEU A 90 -3.94 -19.42 -11.84
CA LEU A 90 -5.03 -20.23 -12.38
C LEU A 90 -5.66 -21.10 -11.27
N CYS A 91 -4.86 -21.86 -10.52
CA CYS A 91 -5.34 -22.71 -9.43
C CYS A 91 -6.05 -21.91 -8.31
N TRP A 92 -5.56 -20.71 -8.01
CA TRP A 92 -6.08 -19.82 -6.97
C TRP A 92 -7.37 -19.09 -7.36
N SER A 93 -7.51 -18.69 -8.63
CA SER A 93 -8.57 -17.79 -9.08
C SER A 93 -9.66 -18.50 -9.89
N LEU A 94 -9.30 -19.46 -10.75
CA LEU A 94 -10.23 -20.05 -11.71
C LEU A 94 -11.43 -20.79 -11.08
N PRO A 95 -11.30 -21.56 -9.98
CA PRO A 95 -12.45 -22.25 -9.38
C PRO A 95 -13.54 -21.27 -8.92
N GLY A 96 -13.17 -20.22 -8.20
CA GLY A 96 -14.09 -19.17 -7.80
C GLY A 96 -14.62 -18.35 -9.00
N ALA A 97 -13.83 -18.13 -10.05
CA ALA A 97 -14.28 -17.44 -11.26
C ALA A 97 -15.34 -18.24 -12.03
N LEU A 98 -15.15 -19.56 -12.16
CA LEU A 98 -16.13 -20.47 -12.76
C LEU A 98 -17.41 -20.53 -11.92
N GLY A 99 -17.30 -20.66 -10.60
CA GLY A 99 -18.45 -20.64 -9.70
C GLY A 99 -19.24 -19.33 -9.76
N MET A 100 -18.56 -18.18 -9.80
CA MET A 100 -19.20 -16.88 -9.99
C MET A 100 -19.83 -16.72 -11.39
N ALA A 101 -19.24 -17.30 -12.45
CA ALA A 101 -19.84 -17.31 -13.78
C ALA A 101 -21.12 -18.17 -13.84
N VAL A 102 -21.10 -19.36 -13.22
CA VAL A 102 -22.29 -20.22 -13.08
C VAL A 102 -23.38 -19.52 -12.28
N LEU A 103 -23.03 -18.85 -11.18
CA LEU A 103 -23.96 -18.00 -10.43
C LEU A 103 -24.56 -16.89 -11.31
N GLY A 104 -23.74 -16.25 -12.14
CA GLY A 104 -24.20 -15.24 -13.10
C GLY A 104 -25.20 -15.80 -14.11
N VAL A 105 -25.01 -17.04 -14.58
CA VAL A 105 -26.01 -17.72 -15.41
C VAL A 105 -27.28 -18.00 -14.61
N GLY A 106 -27.19 -18.44 -13.36
CA GLY A 106 -28.33 -18.65 -12.48
C GLY A 106 -29.17 -17.37 -12.26
N VAL A 107 -28.53 -16.24 -11.98
CA VAL A 107 -29.21 -14.96 -11.72
C VAL A 107 -29.98 -14.44 -12.96
N ARG A 108 -29.54 -14.76 -14.19
CA ARG A 108 -30.33 -14.44 -15.42
C ARG A 108 -31.69 -15.13 -15.50
N HIS A 109 -31.90 -16.21 -14.74
CA HIS A 109 -33.13 -17.00 -14.75
C HIS A 109 -34.00 -16.75 -13.51
N LEU A 110 -33.62 -15.80 -12.64
CA LEU A 110 -34.48 -15.36 -11.55
C LEU A 110 -35.62 -14.49 -12.09
N PRO A 111 -36.86 -14.66 -11.61
CA PRO A 111 -37.97 -13.78 -11.98
C PRO A 111 -37.76 -12.37 -11.42
N ASP A 112 -38.26 -11.35 -12.13
CA ASP A 112 -38.01 -9.96 -11.74
C ASP A 112 -38.68 -9.55 -10.41
N GLU A 113 -39.80 -10.21 -10.08
CA GLU A 113 -40.49 -10.13 -8.79
C GLU A 113 -40.00 -11.25 -7.87
N LEU A 114 -39.08 -10.92 -6.95
CA LEU A 114 -38.67 -11.82 -5.88
C LEU A 114 -39.63 -11.72 -4.68
N PRO A 115 -39.89 -12.81 -3.93
CA PRO A 115 -40.71 -12.76 -2.73
C PRO A 115 -40.15 -11.76 -1.70
N LYS A 116 -41.04 -11.05 -0.99
CA LYS A 116 -40.65 -10.01 0.00
C LYS A 116 -39.69 -10.51 1.09
N SER A 117 -39.78 -11.77 1.48
CA SER A 117 -38.83 -12.43 2.38
C SER A 117 -37.41 -12.52 1.80
N VAL A 118 -37.27 -12.76 0.49
CA VAL A 118 -35.98 -12.78 -0.23
C VAL A 118 -35.43 -11.37 -0.36
N LEU A 119 -36.27 -10.37 -0.66
CA LEU A 119 -35.85 -8.96 -0.73
C LEU A 119 -35.32 -8.44 0.63
N ALA A 120 -35.98 -8.82 1.73
CA ALA A 120 -35.52 -8.47 3.07
C ALA A 120 -34.24 -9.20 3.48
N LEU A 121 -34.10 -10.49 3.14
CA LEU A 121 -32.85 -11.25 3.29
C LEU A 121 -31.70 -10.57 2.52
N LEU A 122 -31.92 -10.21 1.26
CA LEU A 122 -30.93 -9.53 0.42
C LEU A 122 -30.55 -8.17 0.97
N SER A 123 -31.51 -7.38 1.45
CA SER A 123 -31.25 -6.10 2.12
C SER A 123 -30.39 -6.27 3.38
N GLY A 124 -30.66 -7.30 4.18
CA GLY A 124 -29.86 -7.64 5.35
C GLY A 124 -28.44 -8.08 5.01
N VAL A 125 -28.26 -8.87 3.94
CA VAL A 125 -26.93 -9.23 3.45
C VAL A 125 -26.19 -8.01 2.88
N ASN A 126 -26.86 -7.16 2.10
CA ASN A 126 -26.27 -5.93 1.57
C ASN A 126 -25.79 -5.00 2.68
N ALA A 127 -26.61 -4.81 3.72
CA ALA A 127 -26.23 -4.04 4.91
C ALA A 127 -24.96 -4.61 5.57
N ALA A 128 -24.91 -5.93 5.79
CA ALA A 128 -23.72 -6.57 6.34
C ALA A 128 -22.48 -6.43 5.42
N ALA A 129 -22.67 -6.57 4.11
CA ALA A 129 -21.62 -6.46 3.11
C ALA A 129 -21.08 -5.03 2.97
N VAL A 130 -21.92 -4.01 3.13
CA VAL A 130 -21.50 -2.59 3.23
C VAL A 130 -20.70 -2.35 4.52
N GLY A 131 -21.09 -2.95 5.65
CA GLY A 131 -20.29 -2.93 6.88
C GLY A 131 -18.89 -3.53 6.71
N LEU A 132 -18.78 -4.63 5.96
CA LEU A 132 -17.50 -5.26 5.62
C LEU A 132 -16.63 -4.41 4.67
N ILE A 133 -17.23 -3.69 3.71
CA ILE A 133 -16.49 -2.75 2.85
C ILE A 133 -16.06 -1.50 3.63
N ALA A 134 -16.92 -0.98 4.52
CA ALA A 134 -16.56 0.11 5.42
C ALA A 134 -15.36 -0.26 6.31
N LEU A 135 -15.33 -1.51 6.81
CA LEU A 135 -14.19 -2.02 7.57
C LEU A 135 -12.92 -2.09 6.72
N ALA A 136 -13.02 -2.57 5.48
CA ALA A 136 -11.88 -2.61 4.59
C ALA A 136 -11.33 -1.23 4.21
N ALA A 137 -12.21 -0.23 4.02
CA ALA A 137 -11.82 1.16 3.81
C ALA A 137 -11.05 1.71 5.03
N TYR A 138 -11.56 1.43 6.24
CA TYR A 138 -10.89 1.78 7.49
C TYR A 138 -9.50 1.11 7.60
N GLN A 139 -9.41 -0.21 7.45
CA GLN A 139 -8.16 -0.99 7.53
C GLN A 139 -7.14 -0.57 6.45
N LEU A 140 -7.57 -0.27 5.23
CA LEU A 140 -6.69 0.27 4.19
C LEU A 140 -6.19 1.68 4.57
N SER A 141 -7.04 2.54 5.14
CA SER A 141 -6.64 3.89 5.53
C SER A 141 -5.54 3.90 6.60
N LEU A 142 -5.59 2.98 7.58
CA LEU A 142 -4.54 2.82 8.59
C LEU A 142 -3.17 2.47 7.99
N ASN A 143 -3.15 1.72 6.89
CA ASN A 143 -1.92 1.33 6.17
C ASN A 143 -1.43 2.41 5.18
N CYS A 144 -2.29 3.36 4.77
CA CYS A 144 -1.97 4.38 3.77
C CYS A 144 -1.69 5.78 4.36
N ILE A 145 -2.25 6.10 5.53
CA ILE A 145 -2.02 7.38 6.22
C ILE A 145 -0.68 7.32 6.94
N THR A 146 0.37 7.81 6.27
CA THR A 146 1.74 7.89 6.80
C THR A 146 2.04 9.22 7.50
N ASP A 147 1.33 10.29 7.14
CA ASP A 147 1.57 11.65 7.62
C ASP A 147 0.30 12.53 7.50
N ARG A 148 0.47 13.85 7.67
CA ARG A 148 -0.62 14.82 7.50
C ARG A 148 -1.03 15.02 6.03
N LEU A 149 -0.11 14.87 5.08
CA LEU A 149 -0.41 15.07 3.66
C LEU A 149 -1.21 13.90 3.06
N THR A 150 -0.79 12.67 3.29
CA THR A 150 -1.54 11.47 2.88
C THR A 150 -2.94 11.45 3.48
N ARG A 151 -3.12 11.90 4.73
CA ARG A 151 -4.43 12.12 5.33
C ARG A 151 -5.29 13.12 4.55
N LEU A 152 -4.70 14.25 4.14
CA LEU A 152 -5.39 15.28 3.35
C LEU A 152 -5.73 14.77 1.93
N VAL A 153 -4.80 14.08 1.26
CA VAL A 153 -5.01 13.46 -0.06
C VAL A 153 -6.14 12.42 -0.01
N LEU A 154 -6.18 11.59 1.04
CA LEU A 154 -7.23 10.60 1.27
C LEU A 154 -8.59 11.26 1.47
N VAL A 155 -8.69 12.26 2.37
CA VAL A 155 -9.94 12.96 2.65
C VAL A 155 -10.43 13.74 1.42
N ALA A 156 -9.54 14.45 0.72
CA ALA A 156 -9.88 15.17 -0.51
C ALA A 156 -10.39 14.22 -1.61
N SER A 157 -9.74 13.07 -1.81
CA SER A 157 -10.17 12.06 -2.79
C SER A 157 -11.52 11.43 -2.41
N ALA A 158 -11.76 11.19 -1.11
CA ALA A 158 -13.04 10.71 -0.61
C ALA A 158 -14.17 11.72 -0.83
N SER A 159 -13.99 12.97 -0.41
CA SER A 159 -14.99 14.03 -0.58
C SER A 159 -15.29 14.31 -2.06
N PHE A 160 -14.26 14.39 -2.91
CA PHE A 160 -14.46 14.62 -4.34
C PHE A 160 -15.18 13.44 -5.01
N GLY A 161 -14.88 12.20 -4.60
CA GLY A 161 -15.58 10.99 -5.06
C GLY A 161 -17.02 10.83 -4.55
N ILE A 162 -17.41 11.52 -3.48
CA ILE A 162 -18.80 11.57 -2.98
C ILE A 162 -19.62 12.62 -3.74
N CYS A 163 -19.01 13.76 -4.08
CA CYS A 163 -19.68 14.84 -4.81
C CYS A 163 -19.82 14.57 -6.31
N TYR A 164 -18.89 13.83 -6.91
CA TYR A 164 -18.80 13.61 -8.35
C TYR A 164 -18.65 12.13 -8.70
N HIS A 165 -19.32 11.69 -9.75
CA HIS A 165 -19.34 10.28 -10.19
C HIS A 165 -18.81 9.96 -11.61
N PRO A 166 -18.15 10.86 -12.38
CA PRO A 166 -17.68 10.49 -13.72
C PRO A 166 -16.52 9.47 -13.66
N PRO A 167 -16.61 8.29 -14.33
CA PRO A 167 -15.63 7.20 -14.13
C PRO A 167 -14.18 7.50 -14.56
N TRP A 168 -13.94 8.59 -15.30
CA TRP A 168 -12.60 9.08 -15.68
C TRP A 168 -11.86 9.79 -14.54
N MET A 169 -12.59 10.22 -13.51
CA MET A 169 -12.06 11.01 -12.39
C MET A 169 -11.22 10.18 -11.41
N TYR A 170 -11.58 8.92 -11.20
CA TYR A 170 -10.87 8.01 -10.30
C TYR A 170 -9.36 7.86 -10.61
N PRO A 171 -8.92 7.57 -11.85
CA PRO A 171 -7.49 7.51 -12.16
C PRO A 171 -6.80 8.88 -12.06
N ILE A 172 -7.50 10.00 -12.34
CA ILE A 172 -6.94 11.35 -12.19
C ILE A 172 -6.69 11.67 -10.72
N LEU A 173 -7.64 11.38 -9.81
CA LEU A 173 -7.48 11.57 -8.36
C LEU A 173 -6.30 10.75 -7.81
N ILE A 174 -6.14 9.50 -8.27
CA ILE A 174 -5.00 8.66 -7.90
C ILE A 174 -3.68 9.28 -8.37
N VAL A 175 -3.55 9.60 -9.67
CA VAL A 175 -2.31 10.16 -10.25
C VAL A 175 -1.95 11.51 -9.61
N THR A 176 -2.93 12.40 -9.43
CA THR A 176 -2.72 13.69 -8.76
C THR A 176 -2.31 13.53 -7.30
N GLY A 177 -2.89 12.57 -6.56
CA GLY A 177 -2.43 12.20 -5.22
C GLY A 177 -0.95 11.81 -5.17
N GLY A 178 -0.50 10.97 -6.11
CA GLY A 178 0.90 10.59 -6.27
C GLY A 178 1.83 11.76 -6.66
N LEU A 179 1.37 12.67 -7.52
CA LEU A 179 2.12 13.88 -7.90
C LEU A 179 2.20 14.90 -6.75
N VAL A 180 1.17 15.00 -5.92
CA VAL A 180 1.12 15.91 -4.75
C VAL A 180 2.12 15.48 -3.68
N THR A 181 2.19 14.19 -3.32
CA THR A 181 3.23 13.71 -2.39
C THR A 181 4.62 13.85 -2.98
N LEU A 182 4.81 13.49 -4.25
CA LEU A 182 6.09 13.62 -4.96
C LEU A 182 6.61 15.06 -4.94
N SER A 183 5.74 16.03 -5.27
CA SER A 183 6.08 17.46 -5.28
C SER A 183 6.34 18.01 -3.88
N PHE A 184 5.55 17.55 -2.89
CA PHE A 184 5.74 17.95 -1.50
C PHE A 184 7.05 17.43 -0.93
N ASP A 185 7.42 16.17 -1.13
CA ASP A 185 8.65 15.61 -0.54
C ASP A 185 9.90 16.22 -1.19
N HIS A 186 9.88 16.50 -2.50
CA HIS A 186 10.98 17.22 -3.18
C HIS A 186 11.02 18.74 -2.89
N ARG A 187 10.00 19.34 -2.24
CA ARG A 187 9.96 20.79 -1.99
C ARG A 187 11.19 21.34 -1.27
N HIS A 188 11.83 20.53 -0.43
CA HIS A 188 13.05 20.94 0.30
C HIS A 188 14.26 21.14 -0.62
N LEU A 189 14.35 20.42 -1.74
CA LEU A 189 15.40 20.62 -2.74
C LEU A 189 15.20 21.92 -3.53
N ALA A 190 13.94 22.30 -3.80
CA ALA A 190 13.61 23.57 -4.45
C ALA A 190 13.71 24.78 -3.49
N LEU A 191 13.35 24.62 -2.22
CA LEU A 191 13.33 25.70 -1.23
C LEU A 191 14.69 25.99 -0.60
N THR A 192 15.59 25.01 -0.47
CA THR A 192 16.93 25.24 0.11
C THR A 192 17.80 26.28 -0.61
N PRO A 193 17.87 26.39 -1.96
CA PRO A 193 18.60 27.48 -2.61
C PRO A 193 17.95 28.85 -2.35
N ILE A 194 16.61 28.93 -2.33
CA ILE A 194 15.86 30.17 -2.05
C ILE A 194 16.12 30.62 -0.61
N GLN A 195 16.03 29.70 0.36
CA GLN A 195 16.31 29.96 1.78
C GLN A 195 17.77 30.41 1.98
N LYS A 196 18.75 29.73 1.36
CA LYS A 196 20.17 30.13 1.41
C LYS A 196 20.40 31.51 0.81
N ALA A 197 19.74 31.85 -0.31
CA ALA A 197 19.81 33.18 -0.92
C ALA A 197 19.21 34.26 -0.01
N PHE A 198 18.06 34.00 0.61
CA PHE A 198 17.40 34.93 1.54
C PHE A 198 18.24 35.17 2.80
N HIS A 199 18.81 34.10 3.39
CA HIS A 199 19.70 34.19 4.55
C HIS A 199 20.99 34.98 4.21
N LYS A 200 21.62 34.69 3.05
CA LYS A 200 22.79 35.43 2.56
C LYS A 200 22.48 36.92 2.30
N ARG A 201 21.26 37.25 1.86
CA ARG A 201 20.80 38.64 1.68
C ARG A 201 20.57 39.34 3.03
N SER A 202 19.99 38.66 4.01
CA SER A 202 19.81 39.17 5.39
C SER A 202 21.15 39.46 6.06
N GLU A 203 22.10 38.51 6.02
CA GLU A 203 23.44 38.69 6.58
C GLU A 203 24.23 39.81 5.90
N ARG A 204 24.10 39.97 4.57
CA ARG A 204 24.71 41.11 3.86
C ARG A 204 24.07 42.45 4.26
N ALA A 205 22.76 42.49 4.52
CA ALA A 205 22.09 43.69 5.00
C ALA A 205 22.54 44.07 6.42
N LYS A 206 22.63 43.10 7.35
CA LYS A 206 23.17 43.32 8.71
C LYS A 206 24.61 43.85 8.66
N ARG A 207 25.50 43.19 7.91
CA ARG A 207 26.89 43.63 7.75
C ARG A 207 27.00 45.03 7.18
N ASN A 208 26.17 45.38 6.19
CA ASN A 208 26.18 46.74 5.64
C ASN A 208 25.70 47.77 6.67
N ALA A 209 24.59 47.52 7.38
CA ALA A 209 24.09 48.41 8.43
C ALA A 209 25.15 48.64 9.53
N GLN A 210 25.81 47.58 9.99
CA GLN A 210 26.85 47.65 11.01
C GLN A 210 28.17 48.29 10.51
N ARG A 211 28.36 48.38 9.19
CA ARG A 211 29.46 49.14 8.56
C ARG A 211 29.10 50.62 8.40
N SER A 212 27.82 50.94 8.18
CA SER A 212 27.30 52.31 8.15
C SER A 212 27.15 52.94 9.54
N SER A 213 27.13 52.14 10.61
CA SER A 213 27.17 52.61 12.00
C SER A 213 28.59 52.64 12.60
N ALA A 214 29.63 52.39 11.80
CA ALA A 214 31.01 52.54 12.25
C ALA A 214 31.44 54.02 12.16
N PRO A 215 32.11 54.60 13.17
CA PRO A 215 32.59 55.97 13.11
C PRO A 215 33.54 56.18 11.92
N SER A 216 33.29 57.21 11.12
CA SER A 216 34.18 57.63 10.04
C SER A 216 35.49 58.19 10.61
N PRO A 217 36.67 57.71 10.20
CA PRO A 217 37.94 58.31 10.62
C PRO A 217 38.03 59.75 10.09
N THR A 218 38.39 60.68 10.97
CA THR A 218 38.58 62.10 10.63
C THR A 218 39.79 62.28 9.71
N PRO A 219 39.66 62.98 8.57
CA PRO A 219 40.77 63.12 7.63
C PRO A 219 41.77 64.20 8.05
N GLY A 220 43.07 63.87 7.99
CA GLY A 220 44.16 64.84 7.81
C GLY A 220 44.93 65.28 9.05
N THR A 221 46.02 64.56 9.35
CA THR A 221 47.32 65.18 9.65
C THR A 221 48.40 64.29 9.03
N ASP A 222 49.26 64.85 8.19
CA ASP A 222 50.37 64.10 7.58
C ASP A 222 51.51 63.86 8.57
N ALA A 223 52.06 62.64 8.57
CA ALA A 223 53.29 62.30 9.29
C ALA A 223 54.12 61.32 8.44
N ILE A 224 55.37 61.68 8.16
CA ILE A 224 56.24 61.00 7.20
C ILE A 224 57.07 59.92 7.88
N THR A 225 57.10 58.72 7.29
CA THR A 225 58.14 57.70 7.54
C THR A 225 58.45 56.98 6.21
N PRO A 226 59.72 56.84 5.78
CA PRO A 226 60.06 56.46 4.40
C PRO A 226 60.13 54.95 4.13
N ASP A 227 60.29 54.61 2.84
CA ASP A 227 60.33 53.26 2.28
C ASP A 227 61.53 52.40 2.74
N ILE A 228 61.32 51.08 2.75
CA ILE A 228 62.39 50.10 2.56
C ILE A 228 61.93 49.03 1.56
N GLU A 229 62.41 49.15 0.32
CA GLU A 229 62.34 48.09 -0.69
C GLU A 229 63.51 47.10 -0.49
N HIS A 230 63.24 45.80 -0.52
CA HIS A 230 64.27 44.76 -0.38
C HIS A 230 64.18 43.70 -1.49
N THR A 231 65.07 43.83 -2.47
CA THR A 231 65.13 42.96 -3.64
C THR A 231 66.41 42.09 -3.63
N ALA A 232 66.19 40.81 -3.29
CA ALA A 232 66.96 39.60 -3.65
C ALA A 232 68.50 39.50 -3.44
N LEU A 233 68.94 38.31 -2.97
CA LEU A 233 70.09 37.49 -3.45
C LEU A 233 70.19 36.21 -2.56
N PRO A 234 70.97 35.15 -2.88
CA PRO A 234 70.50 34.04 -3.72
C PRO A 234 70.45 32.66 -3.02
N LYS A 235 70.14 31.62 -3.81
CA LYS A 235 69.96 30.21 -3.43
C LYS A 235 71.14 29.59 -2.64
N HIS A 236 70.82 28.61 -1.80
CA HIS A 236 71.70 27.47 -1.56
C HIS A 236 70.94 26.13 -1.63
N THR A 237 71.50 25.21 -2.41
CA THR A 237 71.23 23.76 -2.49
C THR A 237 72.07 23.03 -1.41
N ASP A 238 71.84 21.78 -1.00
CA ASP A 238 70.82 20.77 -1.39
C ASP A 238 70.32 19.91 -0.17
N PRO A 239 70.40 18.56 -0.09
CA PRO A 239 69.22 17.69 -0.06
C PRO A 239 68.99 16.90 1.25
N ASN A 240 67.93 16.07 1.23
CA ASN A 240 67.65 14.92 2.09
C ASN A 240 67.21 15.15 3.55
N GLY A 241 66.21 14.38 4.00
CA GLY A 241 66.18 13.85 5.37
C GLY A 241 64.86 13.92 6.15
N VAL A 242 64.12 12.81 6.15
CA VAL A 242 63.45 12.19 7.31
C VAL A 242 62.76 13.11 8.36
N ARG A 243 61.43 13.03 8.44
CA ARG A 243 60.67 13.29 9.69
C ARG A 243 60.73 12.07 10.63
N PRO A 244 60.78 12.29 11.95
CA PRO A 244 59.92 11.51 12.85
C PRO A 244 59.27 12.32 13.99
N ASP A 245 57.97 12.07 14.18
CA ASP A 245 57.27 11.73 15.43
C ASP A 245 57.27 12.60 16.72
N SER A 246 56.03 13.02 17.06
CA SER A 246 55.41 12.85 18.40
C SER A 246 55.83 13.83 19.55
N PRO A 247 55.20 13.76 20.75
CA PRO A 247 53.81 14.23 20.96
C PRO A 247 53.61 15.12 22.22
N GLY A 248 52.50 15.88 22.33
CA GLY A 248 52.18 16.54 23.62
C GLY A 248 50.96 17.47 23.72
N ASN A 249 49.98 17.04 24.52
CA ASN A 249 49.15 17.81 25.47
C ASN A 249 48.63 19.26 25.21
N MET A 250 47.29 19.34 25.13
CA MET A 250 46.41 19.92 26.20
C MET A 250 46.27 21.46 26.40
N SER A 251 45.07 21.95 26.03
CA SER A 251 44.22 22.96 26.74
C SER A 251 44.75 24.37 27.11
N THR A 252 44.14 25.41 26.53
CA THR A 252 43.33 26.48 27.20
C THR A 252 42.92 27.54 26.13
N LYS A 253 41.66 27.97 25.99
CA LYS A 253 40.85 28.93 26.77
C LYS A 253 41.36 30.39 26.80
N ASN A 254 40.71 31.25 26.00
CA ASN A 254 40.53 32.69 26.21
C ASN A 254 39.03 33.02 25.98
N GLY A 255 38.37 33.96 26.66
CA GLY A 255 38.75 34.64 27.91
C GLY A 255 38.56 36.17 27.92
N THR A 256 37.38 36.67 28.32
CA THR A 256 37.08 38.04 28.82
C THR A 256 35.76 37.98 29.63
N SER A 257 35.49 38.56 30.82
CA SER A 257 36.05 39.60 31.73
C SER A 257 35.26 40.94 31.71
N THR A 258 35.02 41.71 32.80
CA THR A 258 35.02 41.53 34.28
C THR A 258 34.49 42.82 34.96
N GLN A 259 33.57 42.74 35.95
CA GLN A 259 33.33 43.67 37.10
C GLN A 259 32.03 43.21 37.83
N GLN A 260 31.85 43.07 39.17
CA GLN A 260 32.15 43.91 40.37
C GLN A 260 31.34 45.23 40.41
N ARG A 261 30.58 45.63 41.46
CA ARG A 261 30.40 45.28 42.91
C ARG A 261 28.94 45.67 43.36
N HIS A 262 28.40 45.55 44.59
CA HIS A 262 28.85 45.15 45.95
C HIS A 262 27.64 44.69 46.83
N LEU A 263 27.90 43.97 47.94
CA LEU A 263 27.22 43.88 49.26
C LEU A 263 25.70 44.12 49.45
N GLY A 264 25.05 43.18 50.16
CA GLY A 264 23.73 43.28 50.83
C GLY A 264 23.54 42.08 51.80
N SER A 265 22.69 42.19 52.84
CA SER A 265 22.72 41.27 53.99
C SER A 265 21.38 40.58 54.35
N SER A 266 21.51 39.34 54.86
CA SER A 266 20.70 38.68 55.91
C SER A 266 19.20 38.33 55.71
N ALA A 267 18.92 37.03 55.88
CA ALA A 267 17.95 36.42 56.81
C ALA A 267 16.70 35.65 56.29
N SER A 268 16.61 34.40 56.80
CA SER A 268 15.41 33.70 57.30
C SER A 268 14.60 32.74 56.38
N LEU A 269 14.50 31.47 56.87
CA LEU A 269 13.41 30.46 56.80
C LEU A 269 12.61 30.24 55.48
N ALA A 270 12.27 29.01 55.04
CA ALA A 270 12.17 27.73 55.76
C ALA A 270 12.28 26.46 54.85
N THR A 271 12.46 25.30 55.51
CA THR A 271 12.23 23.89 55.12
C THR A 271 11.35 23.23 56.22
N PRO A 272 10.92 21.94 56.20
CA PRO A 272 11.24 20.76 55.35
C PRO A 272 10.06 20.43 54.39
N THR A 273 9.60 19.22 54.01
CA THR A 273 9.79 17.77 54.32
C THR A 273 9.54 16.97 53.02
N ALA A 274 10.20 15.82 52.75
CA ALA A 274 9.97 14.42 53.21
C ALA A 274 8.70 13.76 52.63
N GLU A 275 8.60 12.43 52.45
CA GLU A 275 9.38 11.34 53.07
C GLU A 275 9.38 10.04 52.22
N GLU A 276 10.45 9.23 52.34
CA GLU A 276 10.59 7.76 52.20
C GLU A 276 9.87 6.93 51.08
N SER A 277 10.30 5.70 50.73
CA SER A 277 11.20 4.77 51.43
C SER A 277 12.19 4.05 50.50
N SER A 278 13.20 3.46 51.13
CA SER A 278 14.11 2.48 50.52
C SER A 278 14.25 1.29 51.47
N GLN A 279 14.53 0.08 50.96
CA GLN A 279 15.23 -0.94 51.75
C GLN A 279 15.75 -2.12 50.92
N SER A 280 16.99 -2.52 51.22
CA SER A 280 17.61 -3.79 50.85
C SER A 280 18.72 -4.07 51.87
N PRO A 281 18.91 -5.33 52.33
CA PRO A 281 20.17 -5.68 52.98
C PRO A 281 20.75 -7.06 52.57
N THR A 282 22.07 -7.08 52.32
CA THR A 282 23.09 -8.12 52.69
C THR A 282 22.81 -9.63 52.51
N GLY A 283 23.75 -10.51 52.11
CA GLY A 283 25.21 -10.38 51.99
C GLY A 283 25.87 -11.62 51.33
N PRO A 284 27.21 -11.82 51.41
CA PRO A 284 27.98 -12.68 50.49
C PRO A 284 28.48 -14.03 51.06
N ILE A 285 28.97 -14.95 50.19
CA ILE A 285 30.00 -15.97 50.49
C ILE A 285 30.67 -16.56 49.21
N SER A 286 31.85 -17.17 49.40
CA SER A 286 32.90 -17.61 48.46
C SER A 286 32.57 -18.70 47.40
N GLY A 287 33.46 -18.86 46.41
CA GLY A 287 33.58 -20.05 45.53
C GLY A 287 34.31 -21.25 46.19
N PRO A 288 34.81 -22.28 45.45
CA PRO A 288 35.74 -22.11 44.30
C PRO A 288 35.72 -23.21 43.19
N LEU A 289 36.76 -23.19 42.32
CA LEU A 289 37.31 -24.26 41.45
C LEU A 289 36.59 -24.64 40.13
N SER A 290 37.41 -24.91 39.11
CA SER A 290 37.02 -25.44 37.79
C SER A 290 38.04 -26.49 37.30
N PRO A 291 37.63 -27.56 36.60
CA PRO A 291 38.54 -28.54 36.00
C PRO A 291 39.08 -28.10 34.61
N PRO A 292 40.25 -28.60 34.17
CA PRO A 292 40.88 -28.19 32.90
C PRO A 292 40.54 -29.12 31.73
N GLY A 293 40.68 -28.62 30.48
CA GLY A 293 40.75 -29.50 29.30
C GLY A 293 40.27 -28.94 27.95
N SER A 294 41.01 -28.00 27.34
CA SER A 294 40.92 -27.77 25.88
C SER A 294 42.26 -27.27 25.32
N PRO A 295 42.76 -27.81 24.17
CA PRO A 295 44.06 -27.45 23.65
C PRO A 295 44.05 -26.13 22.87
N ILE A 296 45.15 -25.37 23.00
CA ILE A 296 45.35 -24.08 22.33
C ILE A 296 45.85 -24.30 20.89
N ILE A 297 45.15 -23.71 19.91
CA ILE A 297 45.71 -23.47 18.57
C ILE A 297 45.95 -21.96 18.43
N ARG A 298 47.20 -21.59 18.09
CA ARG A 298 47.60 -20.19 17.91
C ARG A 298 47.23 -19.71 16.50
N PRO A 299 46.84 -18.44 16.30
CA PRO A 299 46.70 -17.87 14.97
C PRO A 299 48.09 -17.70 14.33
N ALA A 300 48.24 -18.18 13.11
CA ALA A 300 49.36 -17.78 12.25
C ALA A 300 48.97 -16.51 11.51
N ALA A 301 49.77 -15.46 11.64
CA ALA A 301 49.65 -14.26 10.81
C ALA A 301 50.68 -14.35 9.68
N ASP A 302 50.21 -14.32 8.43
CA ASP A 302 51.01 -13.82 7.31
C ASP A 302 50.10 -13.09 6.31
N GLY A 303 50.63 -12.09 5.63
CA GLY A 303 49.86 -11.06 4.97
C GLY A 303 49.82 -11.18 3.45
N ARG A 304 48.61 -11.08 2.87
CA ARG A 304 48.37 -10.58 1.50
C ARG A 304 46.97 -9.99 1.41
N VAL A 305 46.89 -8.67 1.42
CA VAL A 305 45.62 -7.94 1.23
C VAL A 305 45.29 -7.96 -0.26
N GLY A 306 44.44 -8.91 -0.66
CA GLY A 306 43.78 -8.88 -1.97
C GLY A 306 42.51 -8.02 -1.90
N GLN A 307 42.59 -6.76 -2.32
CA GLN A 307 41.42 -5.90 -2.48
C GLN A 307 40.62 -6.29 -3.74
N ASP A 308 39.86 -7.39 -3.68
CA ASP A 308 38.99 -7.86 -4.79
C ASP A 308 37.78 -8.69 -4.27
N GLN A 309 37.24 -8.36 -3.08
CA GLN A 309 36.10 -9.09 -2.47
C GLN A 309 34.96 -8.23 -1.88
N ASP A 310 34.97 -6.92 -2.09
CA ASP A 310 33.89 -6.01 -1.61
C ASP A 310 32.75 -5.78 -2.63
N GLU A 311 32.78 -6.45 -3.79
CA GLU A 311 31.59 -6.60 -4.66
C GLU A 311 30.99 -8.01 -4.54
N ALA A 312 30.57 -8.36 -3.33
CA ALA A 312 29.59 -9.42 -3.12
C ALA A 312 28.23 -8.97 -3.71
N GLU A 313 28.05 -9.17 -5.02
CA GLU A 313 26.75 -9.00 -5.67
C GLU A 313 25.67 -9.69 -4.83
N THR A 314 24.56 -8.99 -4.58
CA THR A 314 23.44 -9.54 -3.82
C THR A 314 22.71 -10.57 -4.69
N GLU A 315 23.26 -11.79 -4.80
CA GLU A 315 22.75 -12.88 -5.64
C GLU A 315 21.22 -12.95 -5.52
N ASP A 316 20.52 -12.73 -6.63
CA ASP A 316 19.06 -12.72 -6.65
C ASP A 316 18.56 -14.14 -6.29
N LYS A 317 18.19 -14.31 -5.01
CA LYS A 317 17.73 -15.55 -4.37
C LYS A 317 16.45 -16.13 -4.99
N PHE A 318 15.92 -15.46 -6.02
CA PHE A 318 14.56 -15.57 -6.55
C PHE A 318 14.59 -15.81 -8.07
N MET A 319 13.74 -16.71 -8.56
CA MET A 319 13.78 -17.14 -9.97
C MET A 319 12.95 -16.21 -10.88
N VAL A 320 13.40 -14.95 -10.97
CA VAL A 320 12.76 -13.83 -11.68
C VAL A 320 13.06 -13.81 -13.20
N LEU A 321 12.32 -12.97 -13.94
CA LEU A 321 12.59 -12.70 -15.37
C LEU A 321 13.88 -11.88 -15.54
N PRO A 322 14.67 -12.11 -16.61
CA PRO A 322 15.84 -11.29 -16.90
C PRO A 322 15.43 -9.86 -17.24
N TYR A 323 16.25 -8.87 -16.84
CA TYR A 323 15.93 -7.44 -16.94
C TYR A 323 15.44 -6.98 -18.33
N LYS A 324 16.02 -7.50 -19.42
CA LYS A 324 15.57 -7.20 -20.80
C LYS A 324 14.13 -7.64 -21.06
N ALA A 325 13.72 -8.82 -20.55
CA ALA A 325 12.35 -9.31 -20.66
C ALA A 325 11.38 -8.54 -19.74
N ALA A 326 11.84 -8.15 -18.55
CA ALA A 326 11.08 -7.30 -17.63
C ALA A 326 10.74 -5.94 -18.26
N LEU A 327 11.74 -5.30 -18.89
CA LEU A 327 11.58 -4.03 -19.61
C LEU A 327 10.68 -4.18 -20.86
N ALA A 328 10.86 -5.25 -21.65
CA ALA A 328 9.99 -5.53 -22.79
C ALA A 328 8.53 -5.77 -22.36
N LEU A 329 8.30 -6.43 -21.23
CA LEU A 329 6.96 -6.64 -20.68
C LEU A 329 6.36 -5.35 -20.09
N PHE A 330 7.18 -4.46 -19.54
CA PHE A 330 6.73 -3.12 -19.15
C PHE A 330 6.30 -2.29 -20.37
N PHE A 331 7.07 -2.31 -21.46
CA PHE A 331 6.68 -1.66 -22.70
C PHE A 331 5.40 -2.27 -23.28
N PHE A 332 5.28 -3.60 -23.30
CA PHE A 332 4.05 -4.31 -23.69
C PHE A 332 2.85 -3.90 -22.83
N PHE A 333 3.01 -3.73 -21.51
CA PHE A 333 1.95 -3.23 -20.61
C PHE A 333 1.48 -1.83 -21.02
N ILE A 334 2.42 -0.90 -21.29
CA ILE A 334 2.06 0.46 -21.74
C ILE A 334 1.33 0.40 -23.09
N VAL A 335 1.84 -0.36 -24.06
CA VAL A 335 1.19 -0.54 -25.37
C VAL A 335 -0.21 -1.16 -25.21
N PHE A 336 -0.36 -2.21 -24.41
CA PHE A 336 -1.64 -2.87 -24.14
C PHE A 336 -2.69 -1.89 -23.60
N VAL A 337 -2.33 -1.09 -22.57
CA VAL A 337 -3.25 -0.10 -21.99
C VAL A 337 -3.56 1.02 -22.99
N VAL A 338 -2.55 1.58 -23.66
CA VAL A 338 -2.73 2.68 -24.63
C VAL A 338 -3.58 2.22 -25.82
N THR A 339 -3.29 1.07 -26.43
CA THR A 339 -4.07 0.52 -27.54
C THR A 339 -5.53 0.31 -27.15
N ILE A 340 -5.83 -0.25 -25.98
CA ILE A 340 -7.21 -0.45 -25.52
C ILE A 340 -7.95 0.89 -25.36
N LEU A 341 -7.31 1.89 -24.75
CA LEU A 341 -7.91 3.21 -24.55
C LEU A 341 -8.10 3.99 -25.86
N VAL A 342 -7.10 3.94 -26.76
CA VAL A 342 -7.16 4.60 -28.08
C VAL A 342 -8.20 3.94 -28.99
N VAL A 343 -8.25 2.60 -29.06
CA VAL A 343 -9.27 1.90 -29.85
C VAL A 343 -10.68 2.20 -29.31
N ARG A 344 -10.87 2.26 -27.98
CA ARG A 344 -12.15 2.69 -27.40
C ARG A 344 -12.51 4.14 -27.74
N ALA A 345 -11.53 5.05 -27.81
CA ALA A 345 -11.76 6.45 -28.12
C ALA A 345 -12.05 6.74 -29.61
N ASN A 346 -11.74 5.80 -30.52
CA ASN A 346 -11.95 5.91 -31.96
C ASN A 346 -13.10 5.02 -32.48
N LEU A 347 -14.00 4.57 -31.60
CA LEU A 347 -15.16 3.75 -31.95
C LEU A 347 -16.46 4.43 -31.50
N ASP A 348 -17.22 4.98 -32.46
CA ASP A 348 -18.51 5.64 -32.19
C ASP A 348 -19.53 4.68 -31.53
N LEU A 349 -19.48 3.40 -31.93
CA LEU A 349 -20.32 2.32 -31.40
C LEU A 349 -19.46 1.20 -30.79
N VAL A 350 -18.94 1.45 -29.59
CA VAL A 350 -18.09 0.50 -28.84
C VAL A 350 -18.87 -0.82 -28.57
N PRO A 351 -18.42 -1.99 -29.08
CA PRO A 351 -19.12 -3.25 -28.85
C PRO A 351 -19.15 -3.62 -27.36
N ARG A 352 -20.30 -4.08 -26.83
CA ARG A 352 -20.50 -4.28 -25.37
C ARG A 352 -19.45 -5.21 -24.72
N SER A 353 -18.98 -6.24 -25.43
CA SER A 353 -17.91 -7.13 -24.98
C SER A 353 -16.56 -6.41 -24.81
N PHE A 354 -16.19 -5.54 -25.77
CA PHE A 354 -14.97 -4.73 -25.71
C PHE A 354 -15.11 -3.57 -24.70
N ALA A 355 -16.29 -2.98 -24.57
CA ALA A 355 -16.60 -1.98 -23.55
C ALA A 355 -16.48 -2.58 -22.12
N LEU A 356 -17.00 -3.79 -21.90
CA LEU A 356 -16.82 -4.56 -20.67
C LEU A 356 -15.33 -4.83 -20.40
N PHE A 357 -14.62 -5.43 -21.37
CA PHE A 357 -13.19 -5.73 -21.23
C PHE A 357 -12.37 -4.49 -20.87
N THR A 358 -12.62 -3.36 -21.55
CA THR A 358 -11.93 -2.09 -21.28
C THR A 358 -12.27 -1.54 -19.90
N ASN A 359 -13.54 -1.58 -19.48
CA ASN A 359 -13.95 -1.16 -18.14
C ASN A 359 -13.28 -2.03 -17.05
N MET A 360 -13.10 -3.33 -17.29
CA MET A 360 -12.45 -4.26 -16.36
C MET A 360 -10.93 -4.06 -16.32
N VAL A 361 -10.29 -3.76 -17.46
CA VAL A 361 -8.88 -3.32 -17.53
C VAL A 361 -8.67 -2.02 -16.75
N ILE A 362 -9.55 -1.03 -16.93
CA ILE A 362 -9.51 0.24 -16.19
C ILE A 362 -9.67 0.00 -14.68
N ALA A 363 -10.62 -0.86 -14.26
CA ALA A 363 -10.76 -1.23 -12.85
C ALA A 363 -9.48 -1.91 -12.31
N GLY A 364 -8.92 -2.88 -13.05
CA GLY A 364 -7.69 -3.58 -12.69
C GLY A 364 -6.44 -2.68 -12.58
N LEU A 365 -6.43 -1.52 -13.27
CA LEU A 365 -5.40 -0.48 -13.17
C LEU A 365 -5.58 0.49 -12.00
N ILE A 366 -6.81 0.64 -11.49
CA ILE A 366 -7.19 1.63 -10.47
C ILE A 366 -7.13 1.07 -9.04
N ILE A 367 -7.32 -0.24 -8.87
CA ILE A 367 -7.47 -0.82 -7.52
C ILE A 367 -6.10 -1.08 -6.89
N PHE A 368 -5.72 -0.27 -5.90
CA PHE A 368 -4.56 -0.52 -5.05
C PHE A 368 -4.96 -1.21 -3.74
N GLY A 369 -4.04 -2.00 -3.17
CA GLY A 369 -4.04 -2.31 -1.74
C GLY A 369 -5.09 -3.28 -1.20
N GLY A 370 -6.00 -3.86 -1.99
CA GLY A 370 -6.87 -4.93 -1.46
C GLY A 370 -8.10 -5.32 -2.28
N GLY A 371 -8.64 -6.49 -1.92
CA GLY A 371 -9.86 -7.05 -2.52
C GLY A 371 -11.14 -6.20 -2.39
N PRO A 372 -11.47 -5.53 -1.26
CA PRO A 372 -12.82 -4.99 -1.08
C PRO A 372 -13.10 -3.68 -1.83
N VAL A 373 -12.05 -3.02 -2.32
CA VAL A 373 -12.13 -1.80 -3.14
C VAL A 373 -12.78 -2.04 -4.51
N VAL A 374 -12.72 -3.28 -5.00
CA VAL A 374 -13.15 -3.64 -6.36
C VAL A 374 -14.65 -3.47 -6.59
N ILE A 375 -15.48 -3.91 -5.65
CA ILE A 375 -16.92 -4.07 -5.90
C ILE A 375 -17.62 -2.72 -6.16
N PRO A 376 -17.44 -1.68 -5.34
CA PRO A 376 -18.09 -0.40 -5.61
C PRO A 376 -17.64 0.25 -6.93
N LEU A 377 -16.36 0.09 -7.30
CA LEU A 377 -15.86 0.55 -8.60
C LEU A 377 -16.49 -0.25 -9.75
N LEU A 378 -16.60 -1.58 -9.60
CA LEU A 378 -17.30 -2.39 -10.59
C LEU A 378 -18.77 -1.97 -10.76
N ARG A 379 -19.47 -1.55 -9.69
CA ARG A 379 -20.83 -0.98 -9.81
C ARG A 379 -20.86 0.22 -10.75
N ALA A 380 -19.94 1.17 -10.57
CA ALA A 380 -19.82 2.33 -11.47
C ALA A 380 -19.51 1.91 -12.93
N TYR A 381 -18.75 0.83 -13.12
CA TYR A 381 -18.37 0.34 -14.45
C TYR A 381 -19.40 -0.59 -15.15
N VAL A 382 -20.45 -1.09 -14.48
CA VAL A 382 -21.42 -2.04 -15.08
C VAL A 382 -22.90 -1.77 -14.80
N VAL A 383 -23.22 -1.05 -13.71
CA VAL A 383 -24.61 -0.71 -13.35
C VAL A 383 -24.98 0.68 -13.85
N GLN A 384 -24.08 1.67 -13.66
CA GLN A 384 -24.28 3.03 -14.23
C GLN A 384 -24.30 3.04 -15.76
N THR A 385 -23.74 2.01 -16.41
CA THR A 385 -23.81 1.80 -17.87
C THR A 385 -25.11 1.11 -18.34
N GLY A 386 -26.00 0.72 -17.40
CA GLY A 386 -27.25 0.02 -17.70
C GLY A 386 -27.08 -1.43 -18.18
N TRP A 387 -25.91 -2.06 -17.99
CA TRP A 387 -25.69 -3.45 -18.43
C TRP A 387 -26.12 -4.49 -17.41
N ILE A 388 -26.20 -4.12 -16.13
CA ILE A 388 -26.59 -4.96 -15.00
C ILE A 388 -27.51 -4.14 -14.10
N THR A 389 -28.56 -4.73 -13.52
CA THR A 389 -29.42 -4.03 -12.56
C THR A 389 -28.76 -3.94 -11.18
N ASP A 390 -29.15 -2.94 -10.38
CA ASP A 390 -28.73 -2.86 -8.97
C ASP A 390 -29.09 -4.13 -8.18
N ARG A 391 -30.28 -4.70 -8.42
CA ARG A 391 -30.72 -5.96 -7.80
C ARG A 391 -29.73 -7.09 -8.09
N ASP A 392 -29.44 -7.35 -9.36
CA ASP A 392 -28.65 -8.52 -9.76
C ASP A 392 -27.18 -8.36 -9.35
N PHE A 393 -26.66 -7.13 -9.43
CA PHE A 393 -25.34 -6.77 -8.93
C PHE A 393 -25.21 -7.03 -7.42
N LEU A 394 -26.20 -6.59 -6.64
CA LEU A 394 -26.22 -6.76 -5.19
C LEU A 394 -26.43 -8.23 -4.79
N ILE A 395 -27.26 -9.01 -5.50
CA ILE A 395 -27.39 -10.47 -5.31
C ILE A 395 -26.05 -11.17 -5.50
N GLY A 396 -25.34 -10.87 -6.58
CA GLY A 396 -24.03 -11.48 -6.83
C GLY A 396 -22.99 -11.08 -5.79
N PHE A 397 -22.99 -9.81 -5.36
CA PHE A 397 -22.06 -9.31 -4.34
C PHE A 397 -22.35 -9.93 -2.97
N ALA A 398 -23.62 -10.03 -2.58
CA ALA A 398 -24.06 -10.72 -1.38
C ALA A 398 -23.50 -12.16 -1.29
N ILE A 399 -23.57 -12.89 -2.40
CA ILE A 399 -23.13 -14.28 -2.50
C ILE A 399 -21.60 -14.39 -2.60
N LEU A 400 -20.93 -13.48 -3.31
CA LEU A 400 -19.47 -13.42 -3.45
C LEU A 400 -18.74 -13.44 -2.11
N GLN A 401 -19.29 -12.80 -1.08
CA GLN A 401 -18.67 -12.73 0.25
C GLN A 401 -18.61 -14.08 0.98
N ALA A 402 -19.29 -15.11 0.46
CA ALA A 402 -19.21 -16.50 0.89
C ALA A 402 -18.44 -17.42 -0.10
N PHE A 403 -17.93 -16.90 -1.22
CA PHE A 403 -17.16 -17.68 -2.20
C PHE A 403 -15.67 -17.78 -1.85
N PRO A 404 -14.97 -18.86 -2.25
CA PRO A 404 -13.54 -19.02 -2.04
C PRO A 404 -12.71 -18.29 -3.11
N GLY A 405 -11.46 -17.98 -2.75
CA GLY A 405 -10.52 -17.29 -3.62
C GLY A 405 -10.81 -15.79 -3.72
N PRO A 406 -10.22 -15.09 -4.71
CA PRO A 406 -10.23 -13.63 -4.74
C PRO A 406 -11.59 -13.04 -5.10
N ASN A 407 -12.08 -12.06 -4.31
CA ASN A 407 -13.33 -11.32 -4.57
C ASN A 407 -13.37 -10.67 -5.98
N PHE A 408 -12.22 -10.43 -6.62
CA PHE A 408 -12.13 -9.99 -8.02
C PHE A 408 -12.74 -10.98 -9.02
N ASN A 409 -12.93 -12.25 -8.66
CA ASN A 409 -13.71 -13.23 -9.42
C ASN A 409 -15.14 -12.78 -9.71
N PHE A 410 -15.66 -11.80 -8.95
CA PHE A 410 -16.90 -11.10 -9.26
C PHE A 410 -16.94 -10.48 -10.66
N ALA A 411 -15.80 -10.14 -11.26
CA ALA A 411 -15.76 -9.69 -12.65
C ALA A 411 -16.29 -10.74 -13.65
N ALA A 412 -16.22 -12.04 -13.33
CA ALA A 412 -16.85 -13.10 -14.10
C ALA A 412 -18.39 -13.08 -13.97
N PHE A 413 -18.92 -12.68 -12.80
CA PHE A 413 -20.35 -12.40 -12.51
C PHE A 413 -20.83 -11.02 -13.02
N CYS A 414 -19.90 -10.14 -13.39
CA CYS A 414 -20.22 -8.98 -14.24
C CYS A 414 -20.23 -9.33 -15.74
N GLY A 415 -19.54 -10.41 -16.15
CA GLY A 415 -19.36 -10.84 -17.53
C GLY A 415 -20.58 -11.52 -18.16
N VAL A 416 -20.91 -12.73 -17.69
CA VAL A 416 -22.31 -12.98 -17.30
C VAL A 416 -22.44 -12.13 -16.05
N LEU A 417 -23.16 -11.02 -15.95
CA LEU A 417 -24.40 -10.71 -16.64
C LEU A 417 -24.30 -9.85 -17.92
N ALA A 418 -23.38 -8.87 -18.01
CA ALA A 418 -23.44 -7.78 -19.00
C ALA A 418 -23.48 -8.19 -20.49
N VAL A 419 -22.71 -9.21 -20.89
CA VAL A 419 -22.71 -9.73 -22.27
C VAL A 419 -23.80 -10.80 -22.38
N ASN A 420 -25.03 -10.35 -22.58
CA ASN A 420 -26.20 -11.23 -22.66
C ASN A 420 -26.08 -12.27 -23.80
N THR A 421 -25.65 -11.84 -24.99
CA THR A 421 -25.53 -12.67 -26.21
C THR A 421 -24.55 -13.84 -26.10
N ASN A 422 -23.44 -13.69 -25.37
CA ASN A 422 -22.49 -14.77 -25.12
C ASN A 422 -21.99 -14.71 -23.67
N PRO A 423 -22.64 -15.43 -22.73
CA PRO A 423 -22.26 -15.42 -21.32
C PRO A 423 -20.82 -15.88 -21.08
N ALA A 424 -20.37 -16.96 -21.74
CA ALA A 424 -19.03 -17.51 -21.53
C ALA A 424 -17.93 -16.53 -21.95
N LEU A 425 -18.08 -15.88 -23.12
CA LEU A 425 -17.21 -14.79 -23.56
C LEU A 425 -17.21 -13.64 -22.55
N GLY A 426 -18.39 -13.27 -22.05
CA GLY A 426 -18.55 -12.26 -21.00
C GLY A 426 -17.71 -12.56 -19.76
N ALA A 427 -17.87 -13.75 -19.17
CA ALA A 427 -17.11 -14.16 -17.99
C ALA A 427 -15.59 -14.14 -18.22
N ILE A 428 -15.14 -14.68 -19.36
CA ILE A 428 -13.72 -14.73 -19.74
C ILE A 428 -13.16 -13.32 -19.89
N LEU A 429 -13.85 -12.41 -20.59
CA LEU A 429 -13.42 -11.02 -20.76
C LEU A 429 -13.45 -10.23 -19.45
N GLY A 430 -14.45 -10.46 -18.59
CA GLY A 430 -14.53 -9.85 -17.27
C GLY A 430 -13.33 -10.24 -16.39
N TRP A 431 -13.09 -11.53 -16.27
CA TRP A 431 -11.99 -12.10 -15.47
C TRP A 431 -10.62 -11.75 -16.04
N LEU A 432 -10.37 -11.94 -17.34
CA LEU A 432 -9.11 -11.55 -17.96
C LEU A 432 -8.87 -10.04 -17.82
N GLY A 433 -9.89 -9.21 -18.09
CA GLY A 433 -9.76 -7.75 -18.03
C GLY A 433 -9.30 -7.26 -16.67
N ILE A 434 -9.85 -7.79 -15.57
CA ILE A 434 -9.54 -7.28 -14.23
C ILE A 434 -8.21 -7.79 -13.65
N PHE A 435 -7.77 -9.00 -14.02
CA PHE A 435 -6.52 -9.57 -13.50
C PHE A 435 -5.28 -9.28 -14.37
N SER A 436 -5.44 -9.15 -15.70
CA SER A 436 -4.29 -9.02 -16.62
C SER A 436 -3.39 -7.81 -16.33
N PRO A 437 -3.91 -6.59 -16.09
CA PRO A 437 -3.05 -5.42 -15.87
C PRO A 437 -2.13 -5.60 -14.68
N GLY A 438 -2.67 -6.09 -13.56
CA GLY A 438 -1.91 -6.34 -12.34
C GLY A 438 -0.87 -7.46 -12.50
N ILE A 439 -1.19 -8.55 -13.20
CA ILE A 439 -0.25 -9.66 -13.41
C ILE A 439 0.89 -9.28 -14.36
N ILE A 440 0.58 -8.62 -15.49
CA ILE A 440 1.60 -8.15 -16.45
C ILE A 440 2.53 -7.15 -15.75
N LEU A 441 1.98 -6.17 -15.02
CA LEU A 441 2.76 -5.17 -14.31
C LEU A 441 3.59 -5.78 -13.16
N LYS A 442 3.06 -6.78 -12.45
CA LYS A 442 3.80 -7.52 -11.42
C LYS A 442 5.01 -8.25 -12.00
N LEU A 443 4.83 -8.93 -13.13
CA LEU A 443 5.90 -9.61 -13.86
C LEU A 443 6.97 -8.63 -14.37
N ALA A 444 6.56 -7.45 -14.83
CA ALA A 444 7.45 -6.42 -15.34
C ALA A 444 8.26 -5.72 -14.25
N LEU A 445 7.67 -5.46 -13.07
CA LEU A 445 8.31 -4.67 -12.00
C LEU A 445 8.99 -5.51 -10.91
N LEU A 446 8.58 -6.74 -10.66
CA LEU A 446 9.21 -7.61 -9.65
C LEU A 446 10.74 -7.76 -9.83
N PRO A 447 11.29 -7.96 -11.06
CA PRO A 447 12.75 -8.07 -11.27
C PRO A 447 13.53 -6.76 -11.09
N VAL A 448 12.84 -5.61 -10.96
CA VAL A 448 13.47 -4.29 -10.79
C VAL A 448 13.15 -3.67 -9.43
N TYR A 449 12.29 -4.32 -8.63
CA TYR A 449 11.81 -3.80 -7.35
C TYR A 449 12.94 -3.59 -6.33
N SER A 450 13.92 -4.49 -6.27
CA SER A 450 15.10 -4.39 -5.40
C SER A 450 15.87 -3.08 -5.60
N LYS A 451 15.94 -2.59 -6.85
CA LYS A 451 16.59 -1.34 -7.25
C LYS A 451 15.67 -0.13 -7.05
N PHE A 452 14.43 -0.17 -7.57
CA PHE A 452 13.50 0.97 -7.47
C PHE A 452 13.01 1.25 -6.04
N ARG A 453 12.88 0.25 -5.16
CA ARG A 453 12.38 0.46 -3.78
C ARG A 453 13.29 1.30 -2.90
N GLN A 454 14.53 1.57 -3.32
CA GLN A 454 15.47 2.43 -2.61
C GLN A 454 15.29 3.91 -2.97
N GLN A 455 14.67 4.22 -4.10
CA GLN A 455 14.49 5.59 -4.57
C GLN A 455 13.38 6.31 -3.79
N GLN A 456 13.72 7.45 -3.17
CA GLN A 456 12.78 8.26 -2.39
C GLN A 456 11.58 8.75 -3.23
N SER A 457 11.81 9.07 -4.51
CA SER A 457 10.77 9.50 -5.45
C SER A 457 9.71 8.41 -5.66
N VAL A 458 10.13 7.15 -5.84
CA VAL A 458 9.21 6.00 -6.00
C VAL A 458 8.38 5.79 -4.74
N ARG A 459 9.01 5.81 -3.56
CA ARG A 459 8.32 5.73 -2.26
C ARG A 459 7.29 6.85 -2.10
N SER A 460 7.66 8.08 -2.44
CA SER A 460 6.81 9.26 -2.32
C SER A 460 5.58 9.19 -3.24
N THR A 461 5.75 8.80 -4.51
CA THR A 461 4.62 8.64 -5.45
C THR A 461 3.67 7.54 -4.98
N LEU A 462 4.18 6.33 -4.66
CA LEU A 462 3.37 5.20 -4.18
C LEU A 462 2.53 5.54 -2.94
N ARG A 463 3.13 6.30 -2.02
CA ARG A 463 2.50 6.81 -0.79
C ARG A 463 1.30 7.73 -1.08
N GLY A 464 1.36 8.53 -2.15
CA GLY A 464 0.24 9.37 -2.60
C GLY A 464 -0.81 8.62 -3.41
N LEU A 465 -0.39 7.73 -4.32
CA LEU A 465 -1.27 6.85 -5.11
C LEU A 465 -2.18 6.03 -4.17
N ASN A 466 -1.58 5.37 -3.17
CA ASN A 466 -2.29 4.53 -2.21
C ASN A 466 -3.23 5.34 -1.30
N ALA A 467 -2.82 6.54 -0.86
CA ALA A 467 -3.68 7.41 -0.06
C ALA A 467 -4.93 7.89 -0.83
N ALA A 468 -4.76 8.30 -2.09
CA ALA A 468 -5.86 8.70 -2.96
C ALA A 468 -6.80 7.52 -3.29
N ALA A 469 -6.23 6.37 -3.66
CA ALA A 469 -7.00 5.14 -3.88
C ALA A 469 -7.78 4.72 -2.63
N SER A 470 -7.15 4.80 -1.43
CA SER A 470 -7.82 4.55 -0.15
C SER A 470 -8.96 5.54 0.14
N GLY A 471 -8.86 6.79 -0.32
CA GLY A 471 -9.93 7.79 -0.19
C GLY A 471 -11.12 7.46 -1.08
N LEU A 472 -10.86 7.04 -2.32
CA LEU A 472 -11.90 6.60 -3.24
C LEU A 472 -12.73 5.45 -2.66
N VAL A 473 -12.14 4.53 -1.89
CA VAL A 473 -12.88 3.45 -1.19
C VAL A 473 -13.97 3.99 -0.28
N PHE A 474 -13.74 5.08 0.46
CA PHE A 474 -14.79 5.67 1.31
C PHE A 474 -15.94 6.24 0.51
N SER A 475 -15.67 6.90 -0.62
CA SER A 475 -16.73 7.34 -1.54
C SER A 475 -17.52 6.14 -2.07
N ALA A 476 -16.82 5.08 -2.44
CA ALA A 476 -17.35 3.82 -2.90
C ALA A 476 -18.24 3.11 -1.86
N THR A 477 -17.82 3.07 -0.59
CA THR A 477 -18.62 2.59 0.54
C THR A 477 -19.89 3.40 0.69
N TYR A 478 -19.79 4.74 0.63
CA TYR A 478 -20.93 5.64 0.72
C TYR A 478 -21.92 5.42 -0.43
N GLN A 479 -21.44 5.24 -1.67
CA GLN A 479 -22.30 4.92 -2.81
C GLN A 479 -23.09 3.62 -2.61
N LEU A 480 -22.48 2.56 -2.08
CA LEU A 480 -23.22 1.32 -1.74
C LEU A 480 -24.19 1.53 -0.57
N PHE A 481 -23.84 2.34 0.42
CA PHE A 481 -24.71 2.65 1.56
C PHE A 481 -25.99 3.41 1.14
N ILE A 482 -25.90 4.23 0.08
CA ILE A 482 -27.02 4.99 -0.50
C ILE A 482 -27.91 4.15 -1.44
N VAL A 483 -27.51 2.92 -1.81
CA VAL A 483 -28.33 2.02 -2.68
C VAL A 483 -28.57 0.61 -2.14
N GLY A 484 -28.02 0.26 -0.98
CA GLY A 484 -28.00 -1.12 -0.50
C GLY A 484 -29.36 -1.70 -0.06
N TYR A 485 -30.35 -0.86 0.23
CA TYR A 485 -31.69 -1.31 0.63
C TYR A 485 -32.51 -1.67 -0.62
N ILE A 486 -33.02 -2.90 -0.70
CA ILE A 486 -33.83 -3.40 -1.82
C ILE A 486 -35.27 -3.61 -1.37
N TYR A 487 -36.21 -2.92 -2.02
CA TYR A 487 -37.64 -2.95 -1.70
C TYR A 487 -38.50 -2.98 -2.98
N GLN A 488 -39.80 -3.26 -2.85
CA GLN A 488 -40.78 -3.08 -3.92
C GLN A 488 -41.50 -1.75 -3.72
N SER A 489 -41.70 -0.98 -4.80
CA SER A 489 -42.53 0.22 -4.72
C SER A 489 -44.00 -0.15 -4.43
N ALA A 490 -44.66 0.64 -3.58
CA ALA A 490 -46.09 0.51 -3.29
C ALA A 490 -46.99 1.17 -4.37
N THR A 491 -46.41 1.75 -5.43
CA THR A 491 -47.11 2.51 -6.47
C THR A 491 -47.86 1.62 -7.47
N GLY A 492 -48.99 1.07 -7.05
CA GLY A 492 -50.00 0.46 -7.93
C GLY A 492 -50.00 -1.07 -7.95
N LEU A 493 -51.20 -1.64 -8.10
CA LEU A 493 -51.47 -3.08 -8.09
C LEU A 493 -51.03 -3.85 -9.35
N ARG A 494 -50.27 -3.22 -10.26
CA ARG A 494 -49.85 -3.80 -11.55
C ARG A 494 -48.36 -3.67 -11.90
N ASP A 495 -47.58 -2.88 -11.16
CA ASP A 495 -46.16 -2.62 -11.43
C ASP A 495 -45.33 -2.64 -10.14
N GLN A 496 -45.23 -3.80 -9.46
CA GLN A 496 -44.42 -3.96 -8.23
C GLN A 496 -42.92 -4.09 -8.53
N LYS A 497 -42.38 -3.08 -9.22
CA LYS A 497 -40.97 -3.03 -9.60
C LYS A 497 -40.06 -3.01 -8.36
N THR A 498 -39.09 -3.91 -8.36
CA THR A 498 -38.00 -3.92 -7.38
C THR A 498 -37.11 -2.68 -7.56
N MET A 499 -36.85 -1.94 -6.49
CA MET A 499 -36.07 -0.70 -6.45
C MET A 499 -34.97 -0.77 -5.38
N SER A 500 -33.94 0.05 -5.54
CA SER A 500 -32.80 0.20 -4.63
C SER A 500 -32.78 1.59 -4.00
N GLY A 501 -32.38 1.70 -2.73
CA GLY A 501 -32.30 2.99 -2.03
C GLY A 501 -31.43 2.96 -0.76
N PRO A 502 -31.43 4.05 0.04
CA PRO A 502 -30.52 4.20 1.16
C PRO A 502 -30.76 3.21 2.30
N LEU A 503 -29.68 2.71 2.91
CA LEU A 503 -29.70 1.95 4.17
C LEU A 503 -30.08 2.82 5.39
N THR A 504 -30.33 4.12 5.18
CA THR A 504 -30.93 5.06 6.16
C THR A 504 -32.44 5.25 5.99
N SER A 505 -33.07 4.70 4.94
CA SER A 505 -34.54 4.72 4.81
C SER A 505 -35.24 3.91 5.90
N ASP A 506 -34.51 3.02 6.57
CA ASP A 506 -34.92 2.31 7.78
C ASP A 506 -33.68 2.18 8.69
N PRO A 507 -33.70 2.74 9.92
CA PRO A 507 -32.56 2.68 10.84
C PRO A 507 -32.05 1.27 11.14
N PHE A 508 -32.90 0.23 11.02
CA PHE A 508 -32.52 -1.15 11.25
C PHE A 508 -31.32 -1.59 10.37
N TRP A 509 -31.29 -1.21 9.10
CA TRP A 509 -30.19 -1.58 8.20
C TRP A 509 -28.88 -0.88 8.57
N THR A 510 -28.95 0.34 9.11
CA THR A 510 -27.78 1.06 9.63
C THR A 510 -27.20 0.35 10.87
N VAL A 511 -28.05 -0.27 11.71
CA VAL A 511 -27.59 -1.16 12.80
C VAL A 511 -26.89 -2.40 12.23
N VAL A 512 -27.46 -3.07 11.21
CA VAL A 512 -26.83 -4.27 10.59
C VAL A 512 -25.46 -3.94 9.96
N VAL A 513 -25.32 -2.76 9.33
CA VAL A 513 -24.03 -2.22 8.84
C VAL A 513 -23.02 -2.09 9.99
N ALA A 514 -23.42 -1.42 11.08
CA ALA A 514 -22.55 -1.16 12.23
C ALA A 514 -22.15 -2.47 12.95
N SER A 515 -23.11 -3.36 13.20
CA SER A 515 -22.86 -4.68 13.82
C SER A 515 -21.90 -5.54 13.00
N SER A 516 -21.97 -5.48 11.67
CA SER A 516 -21.08 -6.27 10.79
C SER A 516 -19.67 -5.71 10.72
N PHE A 517 -19.51 -4.37 10.78
CA PHE A 517 -18.21 -3.72 10.98
C PHE A 517 -17.60 -4.10 12.33
N VAL A 518 -18.37 -3.96 13.42
CA VAL A 518 -17.88 -4.18 14.79
C VAL A 518 -17.58 -5.65 15.05
N GLY A 519 -18.47 -6.57 14.64
CA GLY A 519 -18.28 -8.02 14.74
C GLY A 519 -16.99 -8.48 14.06
N SER A 520 -16.73 -7.96 12.86
CA SER A 520 -15.52 -8.30 12.09
C SER A 520 -14.25 -7.69 12.68
N GLN A 521 -14.28 -6.43 13.13
CA GLN A 521 -13.08 -5.72 13.61
C GLN A 521 -12.68 -6.08 15.04
N PHE A 522 -13.64 -6.24 15.96
CA PHE A 522 -13.36 -6.40 17.40
C PHE A 522 -13.48 -7.84 17.88
N PHE A 523 -14.40 -8.62 17.30
CA PHE A 523 -14.62 -10.03 17.65
C PHE A 523 -13.94 -10.99 16.68
N SER A 524 -13.19 -10.49 15.69
CA SER A 524 -12.55 -11.27 14.61
C SER A 524 -13.52 -12.19 13.86
N SER A 525 -14.81 -11.85 13.82
CA SER A 525 -15.85 -12.66 13.20
C SER A 525 -15.59 -12.80 11.69
N PRO A 526 -15.56 -14.02 11.13
CA PRO A 526 -15.22 -14.21 9.72
C PRO A 526 -16.30 -13.58 8.81
N PRO A 527 -15.94 -13.00 7.66
CA PRO A 527 -16.89 -12.25 6.82
C PRO A 527 -18.18 -12.99 6.47
N TRP A 528 -18.12 -14.30 6.20
CA TRP A 528 -19.29 -15.13 5.89
C TRP A 528 -20.29 -15.21 7.05
N LEU A 529 -19.84 -15.14 8.31
CA LEU A 529 -20.71 -15.21 9.49
C LEU A 529 -21.45 -13.89 9.69
N ASN A 530 -20.81 -12.75 9.42
CA ASN A 530 -21.46 -11.44 9.43
C ASN A 530 -22.51 -11.35 8.30
N ILE A 531 -22.21 -11.88 7.12
CA ILE A 531 -23.14 -12.01 5.98
C ILE A 531 -24.36 -12.88 6.33
N ALA A 532 -24.13 -14.04 6.95
CA ALA A 532 -25.21 -14.90 7.44
C ALA A 532 -26.04 -14.23 8.54
N GLY A 533 -25.39 -13.49 9.46
CA GLY A 533 -26.06 -12.66 10.46
C GLY A 533 -26.95 -11.59 9.83
N GLY A 534 -26.47 -10.92 8.78
CA GLY A 534 -27.26 -9.98 7.96
C GLY A 534 -28.48 -10.64 7.32
N ALA A 535 -28.31 -11.81 6.71
CA ALA A 535 -29.43 -12.58 6.13
C ALA A 535 -30.51 -12.91 7.18
N VAL A 536 -30.10 -13.39 8.36
CA VAL A 536 -31.01 -13.71 9.47
C VAL A 536 -31.67 -12.45 10.03
N ALA A 537 -30.93 -11.35 10.17
CA ALA A 537 -31.47 -10.06 10.59
C ALA A 537 -32.55 -9.55 9.62
N GLY A 538 -32.32 -9.63 8.31
CA GLY A 538 -33.31 -9.29 7.28
C GLY A 538 -34.57 -10.16 7.33
N LEU A 539 -34.42 -11.48 7.52
CA LEU A 539 -35.55 -12.38 7.70
C LEU A 539 -36.33 -12.14 9.01
N ALA A 540 -35.64 -11.77 10.09
CA ALA A 540 -36.29 -11.40 11.35
C ALA A 540 -37.08 -10.09 11.21
N TRP A 541 -36.50 -9.07 10.56
CA TRP A 541 -37.16 -7.80 10.30
C TRP A 541 -38.40 -7.96 9.41
N TYR A 542 -38.32 -8.81 8.38
CA TYR A 542 -39.50 -9.18 7.56
C TYR A 542 -40.64 -9.82 8.37
N ARG A 543 -40.33 -10.57 9.43
CA ARG A 543 -41.38 -11.11 10.32
C ARG A 543 -41.99 -10.00 11.17
N VAL A 544 -41.18 -9.10 11.73
CA VAL A 544 -41.63 -7.94 12.54
C VAL A 544 -42.47 -6.95 11.71
N GLN A 545 -42.17 -6.77 10.42
CA GLN A 545 -42.99 -5.95 9.51
C GLN A 545 -44.28 -6.65 9.02
N LYS A 546 -44.52 -7.90 9.40
CA LYS A 546 -45.69 -8.70 8.99
C LYS A 546 -46.63 -9.06 10.14
N SER A 547 -46.15 -8.96 11.39
CA SER A 547 -46.94 -9.04 12.63
C SER A 547 -47.58 -7.71 12.98
#